data_AF-A0A949YLD8-F1
#
_entry.id   AF-A0A949YLD8-F1
#
_cell.length_a   1.000
_cell.length_b   1.000
_cell.length_c   1.000
_cell.angle_alpha   90.00
_cell.angle_beta   90.00
_cell.angle_gamma   90.00
#
_symmetry.space_group_name_H-M   'P 1'
#
loop_
_entity.id
_entity.type
_entity.pdbx_description
1 polymer ?
#
loop_
_entity_poly.entity_id
_entity_poly.type
_entity_poly.pdbx_seq_one_letter_code
_entity_poly.pdbx_strand_id
1 'polypeptide(L)'
;MPTDRCRSRDEPGSGSAISRTRAGVMLLAGTLSAASVLADTPSTGPEDKRASSEKVAADSSKATVRAGSSTAKGTARGGPTSSPVAAAQRLALTTGLTSTHSTLKPDLSTLSKPAASKPAAASASIVEEPPTARALRLITACQSRFENVIDYTCTFYKRERINGRLTPLYVMAMKARTKPKSIYFKFVDPYKGREAIFVEGQNDGKILAHDVGFTKFLAGTLELEPSSSRAMEDNRHPITDAGIGALIDTVARRWAAELSSDESVIVFDSDMTIGPRHCQLIESIHTRRQPDFLFYKVRLFIDSELNLPIRFEGYDWPREPGAPADLAEEYSYIDLKLNVGLGNIDFDACNPQYSFSRF
;
A
#
# COMPACT_ATOMS: atom_id res chain seq x y z
N MET A 1 9.43 38.48 1.97
CA MET A 1 8.00 38.85 1.94
C MET A 1 7.20 37.56 1.81
N PRO A 2 6.43 37.14 2.83
CA PRO A 2 5.39 36.13 2.61
C PRO A 2 4.28 36.74 1.74
N THR A 3 3.71 35.95 0.83
CA THR A 3 2.58 36.37 -0.01
C THR A 3 1.27 36.06 0.70
N ASP A 4 0.46 37.10 0.96
CA ASP A 4 -0.86 37.02 1.61
C ASP A 4 -1.88 36.37 0.66
N ARG A 5 -1.78 35.03 0.53
CA ARG A 5 -2.42 34.24 -0.53
C ARG A 5 -3.95 34.18 -0.44
N CYS A 6 -4.52 34.61 0.69
CA CYS A 6 -5.97 34.58 0.94
C CYS A 6 -6.68 35.91 0.61
N ARG A 7 -5.99 36.86 -0.03
CA ARG A 7 -6.58 38.07 -0.62
C ARG A 7 -6.55 38.02 -2.14
N SER A 8 -7.63 38.52 -2.77
CA SER A 8 -7.89 38.56 -4.23
C SER A 8 -7.98 37.19 -4.96
N ARG A 9 -9.21 36.67 -5.03
CA ARG A 9 -9.69 35.75 -6.08
C ARG A 9 -11.14 36.10 -6.43
N ASP A 10 -11.34 37.32 -6.90
CA ASP A 10 -12.61 37.80 -7.45
C ASP A 10 -12.69 37.55 -8.99
N GLU A 11 -13.85 37.78 -9.59
CA GLU A 11 -14.28 37.18 -10.86
C GLU A 11 -13.50 37.61 -12.14
N PRO A 12 -13.47 36.76 -13.19
CA PRO A 12 -12.80 37.05 -14.46
C PRO A 12 -13.57 38.09 -15.30
N GLY A 13 -13.06 39.32 -15.35
CA GLY A 13 -13.59 40.40 -16.19
C GLY A 13 -13.37 40.19 -17.70
N SER A 14 -14.31 40.71 -18.50
CA SER A 14 -14.34 40.54 -19.96
C SER A 14 -13.28 41.35 -20.72
N GLY A 15 -12.40 40.62 -21.43
CA GLY A 15 -11.95 40.86 -22.82
C GLY A 15 -11.56 42.25 -23.33
N SER A 16 -10.33 42.35 -23.86
CA SER A 16 -10.03 43.12 -25.09
C SER A 16 -8.73 42.61 -25.73
N ALA A 17 -8.57 42.80 -27.05
CA ALA A 17 -7.40 42.36 -27.81
C ALA A 17 -6.78 43.53 -28.59
N ILE A 18 -5.46 43.75 -28.43
CA ILE A 18 -4.65 44.67 -29.23
C ILE A 18 -3.36 43.95 -29.65
N SER A 19 -2.85 44.22 -30.85
CA SER A 19 -1.83 43.39 -31.50
C SER A 19 -0.52 44.12 -31.81
N ARG A 20 0.58 43.35 -31.81
CA ARG A 20 1.86 43.58 -32.53
C ARG A 20 2.73 44.78 -32.10
N THR A 21 4.02 44.50 -31.91
CA THR A 21 5.08 44.97 -32.83
C THR A 21 6.29 44.03 -32.72
N ARG A 22 7.06 43.88 -33.82
CA ARG A 22 8.30 43.10 -33.88
C ARG A 22 9.52 43.98 -33.57
N ALA A 23 10.50 43.43 -32.87
CA ALA A 23 11.91 43.75 -33.03
C ALA A 23 12.72 42.44 -32.88
N GLY A 24 13.87 42.31 -33.57
CA GLY A 24 14.67 41.10 -33.51
C GLY A 24 16.03 41.23 -34.19
N VAL A 25 17.06 40.77 -33.49
CA VAL A 25 18.50 40.68 -33.83
C VAL A 25 19.06 39.61 -32.89
N MET A 26 20.04 38.74 -33.19
CA MET A 26 20.50 38.06 -34.41
C MET A 26 21.44 36.93 -33.91
N LEU A 27 21.73 35.89 -34.71
CA LEU A 27 22.58 34.78 -34.27
C LEU A 27 24.03 35.21 -34.00
N LEU A 28 24.70 34.47 -33.11
CA LEU A 28 26.04 33.93 -33.39
C LEU A 28 26.14 32.51 -32.82
N ALA A 29 26.81 31.62 -33.56
CA ALA A 29 26.92 30.19 -33.24
C ALA A 29 28.37 29.80 -32.94
N GLY A 30 28.57 28.72 -32.17
CA GLY A 30 29.88 28.16 -31.88
C GLY A 30 29.80 26.64 -31.73
N THR A 31 30.38 25.90 -32.69
CA THR A 31 30.46 24.43 -32.65
C THR A 31 31.83 23.99 -33.16
N LEU A 32 32.56 23.25 -32.32
CA LEU A 32 33.69 22.35 -32.64
C LEU A 32 33.93 21.56 -31.33
N SER A 33 33.62 20.26 -31.25
CA SER A 33 34.23 19.09 -31.92
C SER A 33 35.35 18.46 -31.06
N ALA A 34 35.53 17.16 -31.19
CA ALA A 34 36.16 16.31 -30.17
C ALA A 34 37.61 15.92 -30.47
N ALA A 35 38.32 15.47 -29.43
CA ALA A 35 39.53 14.67 -29.54
C ALA A 35 39.52 13.58 -28.46
N SER A 36 39.91 12.35 -28.83
CA SER A 36 40.09 11.21 -27.92
C SER A 36 41.55 10.79 -27.91
N VAL A 37 42.10 10.43 -26.75
CA VAL A 37 43.36 9.68 -26.65
C VAL A 37 43.23 8.61 -25.56
N LEU A 38 43.50 7.36 -25.95
CA LEU A 38 43.77 6.21 -25.09
C LEU A 38 45.27 5.91 -25.18
N ALA A 39 45.95 5.61 -24.06
CA ALA A 39 47.16 4.79 -24.00
C ALA A 39 47.60 4.49 -22.55
N ASP A 40 47.35 3.25 -22.13
CA ASP A 40 48.17 2.33 -21.33
C ASP A 40 49.19 2.76 -20.24
N THR A 41 49.03 2.05 -19.11
CA THR A 41 50.03 1.51 -18.14
C THR A 41 51.23 0.75 -18.78
N PRO A 42 52.25 0.21 -18.04
CA PRO A 42 52.37 -0.02 -16.58
C PRO A 42 53.74 0.35 -15.94
N SER A 43 53.91 0.03 -14.64
CA SER A 43 55.20 -0.29 -14.01
C SER A 43 55.03 -1.22 -12.80
N THR A 44 56.06 -2.00 -12.43
CA THR A 44 55.92 -3.20 -11.58
C THR A 44 57.08 -3.46 -10.59
N GLY A 45 56.76 -3.50 -9.28
CA GLY A 45 57.54 -4.18 -8.21
C GLY A 45 58.95 -3.63 -7.85
N PRO A 46 59.70 -4.27 -6.91
CA PRO A 46 59.33 -5.45 -6.10
C PRO A 46 59.55 -5.36 -4.55
N GLU A 47 58.78 -6.17 -3.83
CA GLU A 47 59.05 -7.00 -2.62
C GLU A 47 59.92 -6.58 -1.39
N ASP A 48 59.31 -6.82 -0.21
CA ASP A 48 59.79 -7.45 1.04
C ASP A 48 60.90 -6.92 1.98
N LYS A 49 60.52 -6.86 3.29
CA LYS A 49 61.15 -7.64 4.39
C LYS A 49 60.30 -7.75 5.67
N ARG A 50 60.53 -8.82 6.47
CA ARG A 50 59.74 -9.28 7.64
C ARG A 50 60.25 -8.84 9.04
N ALA A 51 59.31 -8.64 9.99
CA ALA A 51 59.39 -8.91 11.46
C ALA A 51 57.94 -8.86 12.07
N SER A 52 57.44 -9.46 13.18
CA SER A 52 57.89 -10.25 14.37
C SER A 52 58.58 -9.47 15.52
N SER A 53 58.40 -9.71 16.84
CA SER A 53 57.54 -10.59 17.70
C SER A 53 57.92 -10.34 19.19
N GLU A 54 57.16 -10.57 20.28
CA GLU A 54 55.77 -10.97 20.59
C GLU A 54 55.50 -10.84 22.14
N LYS A 55 54.24 -10.65 22.60
CA LYS A 55 53.77 -10.66 24.04
C LYS A 55 54.32 -9.49 24.90
N VAL A 56 53.80 -9.12 26.10
CA VAL A 56 53.27 -9.84 27.30
C VAL A 56 52.09 -9.06 27.95
N ALA A 57 51.37 -9.66 28.91
CA ALA A 57 50.14 -9.13 29.54
C ALA A 57 50.27 -8.81 31.06
N ALA A 58 49.35 -7.97 31.54
CA ALA A 58 48.90 -7.83 32.93
C ALA A 58 47.56 -7.05 32.96
N ASP A 59 46.83 -6.93 34.06
CA ASP A 59 46.06 -7.91 34.85
C ASP A 59 45.17 -7.10 35.85
N SER A 60 44.06 -7.71 36.28
CA SER A 60 43.15 -7.43 37.41
C SER A 60 42.93 -6.01 37.99
N SER A 61 41.64 -5.59 38.09
CA SER A 61 41.03 -5.11 39.36
C SER A 61 39.50 -4.89 39.36
N LYS A 62 38.76 -5.89 39.88
CA LYS A 62 37.84 -5.80 41.05
C LYS A 62 36.63 -4.82 41.06
N ALA A 63 35.42 -5.38 40.87
CA ALA A 63 34.16 -4.94 41.52
C ALA A 63 33.18 -6.13 41.61
N THR A 64 33.03 -6.81 42.76
CA THR A 64 32.12 -6.50 43.89
C THR A 64 30.64 -6.83 43.62
N VAL A 65 30.19 -7.98 44.16
CA VAL A 65 28.78 -8.40 44.23
C VAL A 65 28.08 -7.70 45.40
N ARG A 66 26.78 -7.35 45.25
CA ARG A 66 25.89 -7.18 46.41
C ARG A 66 24.44 -7.56 46.08
N ALA A 67 23.90 -8.54 46.80
CA ALA A 67 22.48 -8.84 46.80
C ALA A 67 21.70 -7.85 47.69
N GLY A 68 20.43 -7.59 47.36
CA GLY A 68 19.53 -6.73 48.14
C GLY A 68 18.17 -7.38 48.31
N SER A 69 17.89 -7.86 49.52
CA SER A 69 16.58 -8.37 49.93
C SER A 69 15.71 -7.26 50.53
N SER A 70 14.39 -7.33 50.34
CA SER A 70 13.43 -6.66 51.21
C SER A 70 12.15 -7.50 51.33
N THR A 71 11.46 -7.40 52.47
CA THR A 71 10.26 -8.21 52.75
C THR A 71 9.36 -7.53 53.79
N ALA A 72 8.20 -7.04 53.35
CA ALA A 72 7.01 -6.77 54.17
C ALA A 72 5.80 -6.78 53.21
N LYS A 73 4.74 -7.60 53.32
CA LYS A 73 3.89 -8.06 54.45
C LYS A 73 2.70 -7.12 54.71
N GLY A 74 1.52 -7.51 54.24
CA GLY A 74 0.23 -6.85 54.50
C GLY A 74 -0.96 -7.79 54.25
N THR A 75 -1.95 -7.79 55.15
CA THR A 75 -3.08 -8.75 55.22
C THR A 75 -4.20 -8.14 56.08
N ALA A 76 -5.50 -8.36 55.85
CA ALA A 76 -6.26 -8.95 54.73
C ALA A 76 -7.69 -8.31 54.79
N ARG A 77 -8.90 -8.92 54.68
CA ARG A 77 -9.41 -10.30 54.56
C ARG A 77 -10.88 -10.23 54.10
N GLY A 78 -11.30 -10.92 53.02
CA GLY A 78 -12.72 -11.02 52.65
C GLY A 78 -12.99 -11.61 51.26
N GLY A 79 -14.11 -12.32 51.12
CA GLY A 79 -14.73 -12.85 49.89
C GLY A 79 -16.19 -13.20 50.23
N PRO A 80 -16.86 -14.17 49.58
CA PRO A 80 -16.63 -14.79 48.26
C PRO A 80 -17.89 -14.77 47.36
N THR A 81 -17.77 -15.03 46.04
CA THR A 81 -18.96 -15.17 45.15
C THR A 81 -18.83 -16.27 44.08
N SER A 82 -19.75 -17.24 44.14
CA SER A 82 -20.35 -18.04 43.04
C SER A 82 -19.46 -18.66 41.93
N SER A 83 -19.34 -20.00 42.00
CA SER A 83 -19.44 -20.92 40.85
C SER A 83 -20.93 -21.33 40.64
N PRO A 84 -21.36 -22.09 39.59
CA PRO A 84 -20.55 -22.92 38.69
C PRO A 84 -20.82 -22.79 37.17
N VAL A 85 -19.99 -23.48 36.38
CA VAL A 85 -20.24 -23.82 34.97
C VAL A 85 -21.20 -25.01 34.89
N ALA A 86 -22.13 -25.00 33.93
CA ALA A 86 -23.01 -26.13 33.61
C ALA A 86 -22.84 -26.54 32.13
N ALA A 87 -22.94 -27.84 31.85
CA ALA A 87 -22.77 -28.40 30.51
C ALA A 87 -23.99 -29.23 30.09
N ALA A 88 -24.37 -29.13 28.81
CA ALA A 88 -25.31 -30.02 28.12
C ALA A 88 -24.68 -30.35 26.77
N GLN A 89 -24.08 -31.54 26.61
CA GLN A 89 -24.75 -32.77 26.17
C GLN A 89 -25.38 -32.67 24.76
N ARG A 90 -24.80 -33.43 23.83
CA ARG A 90 -25.39 -33.76 22.53
C ARG A 90 -26.47 -34.83 22.70
N LEU A 91 -27.50 -34.78 21.88
CA LEU A 91 -28.39 -35.93 21.65
C LEU A 91 -28.34 -36.31 20.16
N ALA A 92 -28.24 -37.61 19.88
CA ALA A 92 -28.33 -38.18 18.54
C ALA A 92 -29.48 -39.19 18.51
N LEU A 93 -30.19 -39.27 17.39
CA LEU A 93 -31.32 -40.19 17.18
C LEU A 93 -31.19 -40.85 15.81
N THR A 94 -31.18 -42.18 15.79
CA THR A 94 -30.99 -43.01 14.59
C THR A 94 -31.91 -44.22 14.61
N THR A 95 -33.00 -44.15 13.82
CA THR A 95 -33.93 -45.25 13.49
C THR A 95 -34.64 -44.91 12.17
N GLY A 96 -34.89 -45.80 11.20
CA GLY A 96 -34.43 -47.18 11.05
C GLY A 96 -35.50 -48.11 10.45
N LEU A 97 -35.33 -48.52 9.17
CA LEU A 97 -36.09 -49.60 8.48
C LEU A 97 -37.61 -49.32 8.28
N THR A 98 -38.41 -49.97 7.43
CA THR A 98 -38.20 -51.03 6.39
C THR A 98 -39.22 -50.85 5.24
N SER A 99 -39.06 -51.58 4.13
CA SER A 99 -40.03 -51.64 3.00
C SER A 99 -41.10 -52.74 3.20
N THR A 100 -42.26 -52.65 2.53
CA THR A 100 -42.82 -53.78 1.73
C THR A 100 -44.01 -53.42 0.81
N HIS A 101 -44.01 -54.10 -0.35
CA HIS A 101 -45.06 -54.34 -1.36
C HIS A 101 -46.45 -53.66 -1.35
N SER A 102 -46.85 -53.24 -2.56
CA SER A 102 -48.12 -53.70 -3.16
C SER A 102 -47.87 -54.13 -4.62
N THR A 103 -48.75 -54.95 -5.20
CA THR A 103 -48.53 -55.66 -6.48
C THR A 103 -49.62 -55.39 -7.51
N LEU A 104 -49.27 -55.39 -8.79
CA LEU A 104 -50.03 -56.06 -9.86
C LEU A 104 -49.21 -56.13 -11.17
N LYS A 105 -49.37 -57.21 -11.93
CA LYS A 105 -48.79 -57.42 -13.27
C LYS A 105 -49.78 -58.23 -14.10
N PRO A 106 -50.12 -57.77 -15.32
CA PRO A 106 -49.91 -58.60 -16.52
C PRO A 106 -49.43 -57.77 -17.73
N ASP A 107 -49.21 -58.33 -18.92
CA ASP A 107 -48.28 -59.43 -19.23
C ASP A 107 -47.84 -59.34 -20.72
N LEU A 108 -46.89 -60.18 -21.14
CA LEU A 108 -46.55 -60.55 -22.52
C LEU A 108 -46.57 -59.49 -23.66
N SER A 109 -45.37 -59.00 -23.99
CA SER A 109 -44.80 -58.91 -25.35
C SER A 109 -45.71 -58.54 -26.56
N THR A 110 -45.41 -57.40 -27.20
CA THR A 110 -44.82 -57.36 -28.56
C THR A 110 -44.42 -55.92 -28.97
N LEU A 111 -43.79 -55.80 -30.15
CA LEU A 111 -43.37 -54.57 -30.86
C LEU A 111 -42.08 -53.89 -30.37
N SER A 112 -40.96 -54.42 -30.87
CA SER A 112 -39.68 -53.70 -30.93
C SER A 112 -39.77 -52.50 -31.87
N LYS A 113 -39.27 -51.35 -31.43
CA LYS A 113 -38.95 -50.19 -32.27
C LYS A 113 -37.64 -49.59 -31.74
N PRO A 114 -36.63 -49.31 -32.59
CA PRO A 114 -35.33 -48.85 -32.11
C PRO A 114 -35.46 -47.52 -31.37
N ALA A 115 -34.88 -47.44 -30.18
CA ALA A 115 -34.79 -46.19 -29.44
C ALA A 115 -33.92 -45.20 -30.22
N ALA A 116 -34.36 -43.95 -30.33
CA ALA A 116 -33.58 -42.90 -30.94
C ALA A 116 -32.24 -42.73 -30.20
N SER A 117 -31.16 -42.46 -30.93
CA SER A 117 -29.86 -42.17 -30.36
C SER A 117 -29.96 -40.94 -29.45
N LYS A 118 -29.83 -41.17 -28.14
CA LYS A 118 -29.66 -40.09 -27.15
C LYS A 118 -28.50 -39.21 -27.63
N PRO A 119 -28.70 -37.88 -27.82
CA PRO A 119 -27.60 -37.00 -28.13
C PRO A 119 -26.52 -37.14 -27.05
N ALA A 120 -25.28 -37.38 -27.47
CA ALA A 120 -24.16 -37.31 -26.57
C ALA A 120 -24.11 -35.87 -26.03
N ALA A 121 -24.48 -35.68 -24.77
CA ALA A 121 -24.33 -34.40 -24.11
C ALA A 121 -22.83 -34.08 -24.13
N ALA A 122 -22.46 -33.07 -24.91
CA ALA A 122 -21.08 -32.62 -24.97
C ALA A 122 -20.67 -32.21 -23.55
N SER A 123 -19.81 -33.00 -22.93
CA SER A 123 -19.30 -32.73 -21.59
C SER A 123 -18.38 -31.52 -21.69
N ALA A 124 -18.97 -30.33 -21.56
CA ALA A 124 -18.26 -29.07 -21.58
C ALA A 124 -17.23 -29.09 -20.44
N SER A 125 -15.98 -29.36 -20.80
CA SER A 125 -14.84 -29.26 -19.89
C SER A 125 -14.77 -27.81 -19.42
N ILE A 126 -15.16 -27.58 -18.17
CA ILE A 126 -15.02 -26.28 -17.52
C ILE A 126 -13.52 -25.99 -17.48
N VAL A 127 -13.06 -25.10 -18.36
CA VAL A 127 -11.68 -24.62 -18.35
C VAL A 127 -11.53 -23.74 -17.12
N GLU A 128 -10.84 -24.27 -16.10
CA GLU A 128 -10.57 -23.53 -14.88
C GLU A 128 -9.70 -22.30 -15.20
N GLU A 129 -10.11 -21.13 -14.71
CA GLU A 129 -9.41 -19.88 -14.96
C GLU A 129 -8.02 -19.91 -14.30
N PRO A 130 -6.91 -19.72 -15.05
CA PRO A 130 -5.58 -19.70 -14.46
C PRO A 130 -5.48 -18.68 -13.31
N PRO A 131 -4.84 -19.01 -12.17
CA PRO A 131 -4.79 -18.11 -11.02
C PRO A 131 -4.23 -16.70 -11.32
N THR A 132 -3.30 -16.61 -12.27
CA THR A 132 -2.77 -15.34 -12.80
C THR A 132 -3.82 -14.54 -13.57
N ALA A 133 -4.57 -15.18 -14.48
CA ALA A 133 -5.68 -14.56 -15.19
C ALA A 133 -6.79 -14.08 -14.24
N ARG A 134 -7.12 -14.88 -13.21
CA ARG A 134 -8.07 -14.51 -12.16
C ARG A 134 -7.61 -13.27 -11.39
N ALA A 135 -6.33 -13.17 -11.03
CA ALA A 135 -5.78 -11.99 -10.34
C ALA A 135 -5.86 -10.73 -11.22
N LEU A 136 -5.49 -10.84 -12.50
CA LEU A 136 -5.59 -9.75 -13.48
C LEU A 136 -7.04 -9.28 -13.65
N ARG A 137 -7.99 -10.21 -13.83
CA ARG A 137 -9.42 -9.89 -13.94
C ARG A 137 -9.96 -9.17 -12.69
N LEU A 138 -9.51 -9.52 -11.49
CA LEU A 138 -9.92 -8.89 -10.24
C LEU A 138 -9.37 -7.48 -10.07
N ILE A 139 -8.11 -7.22 -10.46
CA ILE A 139 -7.57 -5.83 -10.40
C ILE A 139 -8.16 -4.94 -11.51
N THR A 140 -8.45 -5.48 -12.70
CA THR A 140 -9.20 -4.75 -13.74
C THR A 140 -10.63 -4.42 -13.28
N ALA A 141 -11.30 -5.33 -12.55
CA ALA A 141 -12.60 -5.02 -11.93
C ALA A 141 -12.49 -3.87 -10.90
N CYS A 142 -11.38 -3.80 -10.14
CA CYS A 142 -11.11 -2.66 -9.26
C CYS A 142 -10.91 -1.34 -10.04
N GLN A 143 -10.26 -1.37 -11.21
CA GLN A 143 -10.12 -0.19 -12.08
C GLN A 143 -11.49 0.34 -12.52
N SER A 144 -12.33 -0.49 -13.13
CA SER A 144 -13.68 -0.08 -13.56
C SER A 144 -14.60 0.30 -12.40
N ARG A 145 -14.38 -0.28 -11.21
CA ARG A 145 -15.06 0.18 -9.99
C ARG A 145 -14.59 1.57 -9.55
N PHE A 146 -13.29 1.87 -9.68
CA PHE A 146 -12.70 3.15 -9.28
C PHE A 146 -13.01 4.30 -10.25
N GLU A 147 -13.32 4.03 -11.52
CA GLU A 147 -13.85 5.04 -12.47
C GLU A 147 -15.08 5.79 -11.93
N ASN A 148 -15.86 5.12 -11.06
CA ASN A 148 -17.06 5.65 -10.42
C ASN A 148 -16.78 6.33 -9.06
N VAL A 149 -15.52 6.66 -8.75
CA VAL A 149 -15.09 7.38 -7.55
C VAL A 149 -14.66 8.80 -7.94
N ILE A 150 -15.42 9.78 -7.45
CA ILE A 150 -15.16 11.21 -7.61
C ILE A 150 -14.20 11.68 -6.52
N ASP A 151 -14.49 11.28 -5.28
CA ASP A 151 -13.72 11.60 -4.09
C ASP A 151 -13.86 10.50 -3.02
N TYR A 152 -13.03 10.57 -1.98
CA TYR A 152 -13.20 9.79 -0.77
C TYR A 152 -12.49 10.39 0.44
N THR A 153 -12.89 9.92 1.62
CA THR A 153 -12.18 10.14 2.89
C THR A 153 -11.93 8.82 3.61
N CYS A 154 -10.82 8.73 4.35
CA CYS A 154 -10.46 7.55 5.14
C CYS A 154 -9.44 7.91 6.24
N THR A 155 -9.29 7.02 7.23
CA THR A 155 -8.08 6.95 8.07
C THR A 155 -7.03 6.15 7.31
N PHE A 156 -6.01 6.82 6.76
CA PHE A 156 -4.91 6.20 6.03
C PHE A 156 -3.79 5.79 6.99
N TYR A 157 -3.43 4.51 6.94
CA TYR A 157 -2.31 3.92 7.65
C TYR A 157 -1.17 3.62 6.67
N LYS A 158 0.06 4.01 7.03
CA LYS A 158 1.26 3.87 6.19
C LYS A 158 2.45 3.33 6.99
N ARG A 159 3.16 2.33 6.47
CA ARG A 159 4.50 1.92 6.94
C ARG A 159 5.36 1.50 5.74
N GLU A 160 6.64 1.85 5.74
CA GLU A 160 7.54 1.67 4.57
C GLU A 160 8.97 1.38 5.03
N ARG A 161 9.70 0.53 4.31
CA ARG A 161 11.14 0.34 4.49
C ARG A 161 11.91 1.27 3.56
N ILE A 162 12.70 2.15 4.15
CA ILE A 162 13.50 3.16 3.45
C ILE A 162 14.94 3.03 3.95
N ASN A 163 15.90 2.84 3.04
CA ASN A 163 17.31 2.63 3.36
C ASN A 163 17.54 1.54 4.43
N GLY A 164 16.79 0.43 4.35
CA GLY A 164 16.85 -0.70 5.28
C GLY A 164 16.02 -0.52 6.57
N ARG A 165 15.68 0.72 6.96
CA ARG A 165 14.87 1.04 8.14
C ARG A 165 13.38 0.97 7.82
N LEU A 166 12.64 0.14 8.56
CA LEU A 166 11.17 0.21 8.58
C LEU A 166 10.74 1.43 9.40
N THR A 167 9.87 2.27 8.84
CA THR A 167 9.32 3.45 9.52
C THR A 167 8.36 3.09 10.66
N PRO A 168 8.06 4.01 11.60
CA PRO A 168 6.91 3.85 12.49
C PRO A 168 5.60 3.74 11.69
N LEU A 169 4.53 3.25 12.30
CA LEU A 169 3.20 3.30 11.69
C LEU A 169 2.70 4.75 11.67
N TYR A 170 2.55 5.33 10.48
CA TYR A 170 1.88 6.62 10.33
C TYR A 170 0.38 6.41 10.25
N VAL A 171 -0.36 7.29 10.91
CA VAL A 171 -1.82 7.39 10.93
C VAL A 171 -2.19 8.79 10.51
N MET A 172 -2.95 8.93 9.42
CA MET A 172 -3.32 10.20 8.82
C MET A 172 -4.82 10.21 8.48
N ALA A 173 -5.51 11.31 8.78
CA ALA A 173 -6.81 11.55 8.14
C ALA A 173 -6.54 11.98 6.68
N MET A 174 -7.11 11.25 5.72
CA MET A 174 -6.91 11.48 4.29
C MET A 174 -8.20 11.98 3.64
N LYS A 175 -8.05 13.00 2.79
CA LYS A 175 -9.03 13.42 1.79
C LYS A 175 -8.43 13.22 0.40
N ALA A 176 -9.21 12.71 -0.55
CA ALA A 176 -8.74 12.47 -1.91
C ALA A 176 -9.84 12.76 -2.94
N ARG A 177 -9.48 13.33 -4.09
CA ARG A 177 -10.37 13.59 -5.22
C ARG A 177 -9.66 13.19 -6.52
N THR A 178 -10.40 12.58 -7.45
CA THR A 178 -9.80 11.98 -8.66
C THR A 178 -9.55 12.98 -9.78
N LYS A 179 -10.35 14.06 -9.90
CA LYS A 179 -10.21 15.08 -10.97
C LYS A 179 -10.41 16.51 -10.44
N PRO A 180 -9.42 17.43 -10.58
CA PRO A 180 -7.99 17.11 -10.77
C PRO A 180 -7.50 16.23 -9.60
N LYS A 181 -6.42 15.45 -9.78
CA LYS A 181 -5.91 14.61 -8.68
C LYS A 181 -5.53 15.49 -7.50
N SER A 182 -6.28 15.38 -6.41
CA SER A 182 -6.14 16.21 -5.22
C SER A 182 -5.99 15.31 -4.00
N ILE A 183 -4.98 15.56 -3.17
CA ILE A 183 -4.68 14.78 -1.96
C ILE A 183 -4.49 15.77 -0.81
N TYR A 184 -5.13 15.50 0.33
CA TYR A 184 -4.84 16.16 1.59
C TYR A 184 -4.62 15.13 2.70
N PHE A 185 -3.59 15.34 3.50
CA PHE A 185 -3.29 14.57 4.71
C PHE A 185 -3.24 15.48 5.93
N LYS A 186 -3.88 15.04 7.03
CA LYS A 186 -3.69 15.56 8.39
C LYS A 186 -3.09 14.46 9.26
N PHE A 187 -1.86 14.66 9.73
CA PHE A 187 -1.13 13.66 10.50
C PHE A 187 -1.73 13.56 11.91
N VAL A 188 -2.03 12.33 12.35
CA VAL A 188 -2.53 12.02 13.69
C VAL A 188 -1.38 11.55 14.58
N ASP A 189 -0.54 10.64 14.06
CA ASP A 189 0.69 10.15 14.66
C ASP A 189 1.60 9.53 13.57
N PRO A 190 2.93 9.67 13.61
CA PRO A 190 3.68 10.74 14.28
C PRO A 190 3.36 12.14 13.69
N TYR A 191 3.98 13.19 14.24
CA TYR A 191 3.82 14.59 13.78
C TYR A 191 2.37 15.12 13.84
N LYS A 192 1.65 14.81 14.91
CA LYS A 192 0.25 15.21 15.16
C LYS A 192 -0.03 16.69 14.83
N GLY A 193 -0.80 16.93 13.78
CA GLY A 193 -1.18 18.26 13.29
C GLY A 193 -0.35 18.80 12.13
N ARG A 194 0.68 18.08 11.65
CA ARG A 194 1.27 18.31 10.32
C ARG A 194 0.19 18.15 9.25
N GLU A 195 0.21 19.01 8.25
CA GLU A 195 -0.77 19.03 7.16
C GLU A 195 -0.07 19.14 5.81
N ALA A 196 -0.58 18.44 4.80
CA ALA A 196 -0.06 18.48 3.44
C ALA A 196 -1.20 18.51 2.43
N ILE A 197 -1.09 19.36 1.41
CA ILE A 197 -2.00 19.48 0.26
C ILE A 197 -1.20 19.29 -1.02
N PHE A 198 -1.68 18.45 -1.92
CA PHE A 198 -1.26 18.41 -3.33
C PHE A 198 -2.50 18.53 -4.22
N VAL A 199 -2.40 19.34 -5.28
CA VAL A 199 -3.44 19.48 -6.31
C VAL A 199 -2.77 19.53 -7.67
N GLU A 200 -3.03 18.52 -8.49
CA GLU A 200 -2.57 18.41 -9.86
C GLU A 200 -2.95 19.65 -10.69
N GLY A 201 -1.99 20.20 -11.44
CA GLY A 201 -2.18 21.42 -12.23
C GLY A 201 -2.27 22.73 -11.43
N GLN A 202 -1.99 22.72 -10.12
CA GLN A 202 -1.97 23.93 -9.27
C GLN A 202 -0.69 24.00 -8.44
N ASN A 203 -0.46 25.15 -7.78
CA ASN A 203 0.71 25.42 -6.92
C ASN A 203 2.07 25.12 -7.60
N ASP A 204 2.17 25.38 -8.91
CA ASP A 204 3.32 25.03 -9.76
C ASP A 204 3.67 23.51 -9.77
N GLY A 205 2.75 22.63 -9.36
CA GLY A 205 2.97 21.20 -9.18
C GLY A 205 3.45 20.80 -7.77
N LYS A 206 3.63 21.76 -6.86
CA LYS A 206 4.20 21.56 -5.54
C LYS A 206 3.18 21.09 -4.49
N ILE A 207 3.71 20.46 -3.45
CA ILE A 207 3.01 20.22 -2.19
C ILE A 207 3.01 21.51 -1.37
N LEU A 208 1.85 21.89 -0.82
CA LEU A 208 1.77 22.87 0.28
C LEU A 208 1.80 22.11 1.61
N ALA A 209 2.86 22.31 2.40
CA ALA A 209 3.07 21.60 3.66
C ALA A 209 3.12 22.57 4.86
N HIS A 210 2.47 22.19 5.96
CA HIS A 210 2.54 22.87 7.25
C HIS A 210 3.03 21.87 8.30
N ASP A 211 4.05 22.25 9.07
CA ASP A 211 4.74 21.35 10.01
C ASP A 211 4.62 21.82 11.47
N VAL A 212 4.69 20.88 12.41
CA VAL A 212 4.41 21.11 13.84
C VAL A 212 5.67 20.97 14.69
N GLY A 213 6.10 22.06 15.33
CA GLY A 213 7.27 22.05 16.21
C GLY A 213 7.53 23.36 16.95
N PHE A 214 8.65 23.42 17.67
CA PHE A 214 9.10 24.63 18.39
C PHE A 214 9.49 25.79 17.45
N THR A 215 9.67 25.52 16.16
CA THR A 215 9.88 26.50 15.09
C THR A 215 8.64 27.31 14.71
N LYS A 216 7.57 27.31 15.53
CA LYS A 216 6.32 28.07 15.32
C LYS A 216 6.49 29.55 14.96
N PHE A 217 7.59 30.19 15.37
CA PHE A 217 7.91 31.57 15.02
C PHE A 217 8.43 31.78 13.58
N LEU A 218 8.64 30.70 12.82
CA LEU A 218 9.00 30.71 11.39
C LEU A 218 8.13 29.75 10.54
N ALA A 219 7.10 29.13 11.12
CA ALA A 219 6.35 28.01 10.53
C ALA A 219 5.23 28.44 9.55
N GLY A 220 5.61 29.21 8.51
CA GLY A 220 4.74 29.45 7.36
C GLY A 220 4.53 28.20 6.50
N THR A 221 3.59 28.26 5.56
CA THR A 221 3.38 27.21 4.54
C THR A 221 4.64 27.03 3.70
N LEU A 222 5.17 25.80 3.67
CA LEU A 222 6.27 25.41 2.81
C LEU A 222 5.72 24.94 1.46
N GLU A 223 6.27 25.44 0.36
CA GLU A 223 6.09 24.81 -0.95
C GLU A 223 7.23 23.82 -1.20
N LEU A 224 6.91 22.57 -1.53
CA LEU A 224 7.89 21.49 -1.75
C LEU A 224 7.64 20.80 -3.09
N GLU A 225 8.67 20.65 -3.92
CA GLU A 225 8.58 19.78 -5.10
C GLU A 225 8.32 18.33 -4.65
N PRO A 226 7.37 17.57 -5.25
CA PRO A 226 6.95 16.27 -4.74
C PRO A 226 8.05 15.21 -4.64
N SER A 227 9.09 15.31 -5.49
CA SER A 227 10.27 14.44 -5.51
C SER A 227 11.47 14.98 -4.73
N SER A 228 11.35 16.16 -4.09
CA SER A 228 12.45 16.73 -3.30
C SER A 228 12.79 15.88 -2.08
N SER A 229 14.05 15.90 -1.64
CA SER A 229 14.51 15.12 -0.48
C SER A 229 13.75 15.42 0.83
N ARG A 230 13.09 16.58 0.93
CA ARG A 230 12.24 16.96 2.07
C ARG A 230 10.78 16.47 1.93
N ALA A 231 10.25 16.41 0.70
CA ALA A 231 8.95 15.77 0.44
C ALA A 231 9.05 14.24 0.59
N MET A 232 10.18 13.66 0.17
CA MET A 232 10.48 12.23 0.23
C MET A 232 11.04 11.77 1.59
N GLU A 233 11.14 12.64 2.59
CA GLU A 233 11.59 12.28 3.94
C GLU A 233 10.58 11.29 4.59
N ASP A 234 11.05 10.09 4.94
CA ASP A 234 10.22 8.96 5.36
C ASP A 234 9.05 8.60 4.40
N ASN A 235 9.25 8.79 3.09
CA ASN A 235 8.35 8.31 2.02
C ASN A 235 9.08 7.46 0.97
N ARG A 236 8.49 6.33 0.56
CA ARG A 236 8.97 5.50 -0.57
C ARG A 236 8.49 6.02 -1.93
N HIS A 237 7.30 6.63 -1.97
CA HIS A 237 6.71 7.25 -3.18
C HIS A 237 6.30 8.71 -2.90
N PRO A 238 6.33 9.59 -3.92
CA PRO A 238 5.83 10.97 -3.80
C PRO A 238 4.31 11.02 -3.58
N ILE A 239 3.80 12.15 -3.06
CA ILE A 239 2.35 12.35 -2.84
C ILE A 239 1.53 12.30 -4.14
N THR A 240 2.15 12.51 -5.31
CA THR A 240 1.57 12.33 -6.64
C THR A 240 1.05 10.90 -6.84
N ASP A 241 1.60 9.93 -6.11
CA ASP A 241 1.34 8.50 -6.27
C ASP A 241 0.42 7.99 -5.15
N ALA A 242 0.02 8.86 -4.22
CA ALA A 242 -0.87 8.51 -3.14
C ALA A 242 -2.30 8.17 -3.61
N GLY A 243 -2.96 7.29 -2.85
CA GLY A 243 -4.37 6.99 -2.95
C GLY A 243 -4.73 5.75 -3.78
N ILE A 244 -5.94 5.23 -3.51
CA ILE A 244 -6.46 3.94 -4.00
C ILE A 244 -6.31 3.78 -5.53
N GLY A 245 -6.61 4.80 -6.33
CA GLY A 245 -6.48 4.72 -7.79
C GLY A 245 -5.04 4.44 -8.26
N ALA A 246 -4.06 5.17 -7.74
CA ALA A 246 -2.65 4.98 -8.12
C ALA A 246 -2.06 3.66 -7.57
N LEU A 247 -2.58 3.18 -6.44
CA LEU A 247 -2.33 1.81 -5.96
C LEU A 247 -2.90 0.78 -6.95
N ILE A 248 -4.17 0.90 -7.34
CA ILE A 248 -4.81 -0.01 -8.31
C ILE A 248 -4.03 -0.04 -9.63
N ASP A 249 -3.75 1.13 -10.23
CA ASP A 249 -3.06 1.21 -11.51
C ASP A 249 -1.61 0.68 -11.43
N THR A 250 -0.96 0.82 -10.27
CA THR A 250 0.37 0.26 -10.04
C THR A 250 0.33 -1.26 -9.90
N VAL A 251 -0.64 -1.81 -9.16
CA VAL A 251 -0.80 -3.26 -9.04
C VAL A 251 -1.23 -3.88 -10.37
N ALA A 252 -2.15 -3.27 -11.11
CA ALA A 252 -2.59 -3.72 -12.43
C ALA A 252 -1.41 -3.78 -13.42
N ARG A 253 -0.65 -2.68 -13.54
CA ARG A 253 0.53 -2.58 -14.40
C ARG A 253 1.64 -3.54 -13.99
N ARG A 254 1.88 -3.72 -12.69
CA ARG A 254 2.92 -4.65 -12.17
C ARG A 254 2.51 -6.10 -12.41
N TRP A 255 1.30 -6.50 -12.02
CA TRP A 255 0.83 -7.87 -12.25
C TRP A 255 0.74 -8.24 -13.74
N ALA A 256 0.35 -7.31 -14.61
CA ALA A 256 0.31 -7.55 -16.06
C ALA A 256 1.70 -7.74 -16.70
N ALA A 257 2.77 -7.30 -16.04
CA ALA A 257 4.15 -7.48 -16.49
C ALA A 257 4.89 -8.62 -15.77
N GLU A 258 4.53 -8.92 -14.52
CA GLU A 258 5.33 -9.77 -13.63
C GLU A 258 4.69 -11.14 -13.31
N LEU A 259 3.37 -11.33 -13.50
CA LEU A 259 2.72 -12.61 -13.19
C LEU A 259 2.82 -13.60 -14.36
N SER A 260 3.49 -14.73 -14.13
CA SER A 260 3.57 -15.87 -15.05
C SER A 260 3.24 -17.18 -14.34
N SER A 261 2.64 -18.15 -15.05
CA SER A 261 2.26 -19.45 -14.45
C SER A 261 3.46 -20.31 -14.05
N ASP A 262 4.64 -20.07 -14.63
CA ASP A 262 5.86 -20.85 -14.39
C ASP A 262 6.73 -20.30 -13.24
N GLU A 263 6.45 -19.07 -12.79
CA GLU A 263 7.26 -18.37 -11.79
C GLU A 263 6.46 -17.70 -10.67
N SER A 264 5.15 -17.51 -10.82
CA SER A 264 4.28 -16.89 -9.81
C SER A 264 3.29 -17.88 -9.20
N VAL A 265 3.25 -17.95 -7.87
CA VAL A 265 2.18 -18.63 -7.13
C VAL A 265 1.16 -17.59 -6.68
N ILE A 266 -0.13 -17.80 -6.99
CA ILE A 266 -1.22 -16.93 -6.57
C ILE A 266 -2.13 -17.68 -5.59
N VAL A 267 -2.38 -17.08 -4.44
CA VAL A 267 -3.28 -17.59 -3.40
C VAL A 267 -4.47 -16.64 -3.26
N PHE A 268 -5.67 -17.19 -3.11
CA PHE A 268 -6.90 -16.45 -2.88
C PHE A 268 -7.53 -16.89 -1.55
N ASP A 269 -8.02 -15.94 -0.78
CA ASP A 269 -8.78 -16.17 0.44
C ASP A 269 -9.95 -15.18 0.47
N SER A 270 -11.19 -15.65 0.63
CA SER A 270 -12.41 -14.84 0.63
C SER A 270 -12.83 -14.36 2.02
N ASP A 271 -12.23 -14.91 3.08
CA ASP A 271 -12.79 -14.92 4.43
C ASP A 271 -11.98 -14.00 5.36
N MET A 272 -11.17 -13.11 4.78
CA MET A 272 -10.34 -12.15 5.52
C MET A 272 -11.16 -10.95 6.04
N THR A 273 -10.71 -10.39 7.16
CA THR A 273 -11.33 -9.22 7.79
C THR A 273 -10.30 -8.13 8.08
N ILE A 274 -10.51 -6.92 7.57
CA ILE A 274 -9.68 -5.74 7.85
C ILE A 274 -10.54 -4.74 8.64
N GLY A 275 -10.25 -4.63 9.95
CA GLY A 275 -11.14 -3.94 10.87
C GLY A 275 -12.53 -4.61 10.88
N PRO A 276 -13.63 -3.85 10.70
CA PRO A 276 -14.98 -4.41 10.65
C PRO A 276 -15.41 -4.94 9.26
N ARG A 277 -14.55 -4.89 8.23
CA ARG A 277 -14.96 -5.17 6.85
C ARG A 277 -14.43 -6.51 6.32
N HIS A 278 -15.28 -7.26 5.64
CA HIS A 278 -14.90 -8.48 4.92
C HIS A 278 -14.15 -8.15 3.63
N CYS A 279 -13.14 -8.96 3.30
CA CYS A 279 -12.23 -8.73 2.19
C CYS A 279 -11.87 -10.03 1.48
N GLN A 280 -11.78 -9.99 0.16
CA GLN A 280 -11.02 -10.99 -0.59
C GLN A 280 -9.53 -10.59 -0.62
N LEU A 281 -8.66 -11.47 -0.14
CA LEU A 281 -7.21 -11.41 -0.35
C LEU A 281 -6.84 -12.03 -1.71
N ILE A 282 -5.90 -11.37 -2.38
CA ILE A 282 -5.06 -11.92 -3.44
C ILE A 282 -3.62 -11.80 -2.96
N GLU A 283 -2.93 -12.93 -2.78
CA GLU A 283 -1.50 -12.98 -2.48
C GLU A 283 -0.73 -13.53 -3.68
N SER A 284 0.21 -12.76 -4.23
CA SER A 284 1.06 -13.16 -5.36
C SER A 284 2.52 -13.29 -4.91
N ILE A 285 3.14 -14.44 -5.15
CA ILE A 285 4.51 -14.78 -4.72
C ILE A 285 5.36 -15.13 -5.94
N HIS A 286 6.47 -14.43 -6.13
CA HIS A 286 7.46 -14.76 -7.16
C HIS A 286 8.44 -15.81 -6.63
N THR A 287 8.46 -16.99 -7.25
CA THR A 287 9.27 -18.14 -6.82
C THR A 287 10.76 -18.00 -7.11
N ARG A 288 11.12 -17.14 -8.08
CA ARG A 288 12.49 -16.89 -8.55
C ARG A 288 12.73 -15.39 -8.65
N ARG A 289 13.90 -14.93 -8.18
CA ARG A 289 14.25 -13.51 -8.22
C ARG A 289 14.71 -13.10 -9.62
N GLN A 290 13.99 -12.15 -10.22
CA GLN A 290 14.39 -11.47 -11.45
C GLN A 290 14.73 -9.99 -11.16
N PRO A 291 15.45 -9.29 -12.05
CA PRO A 291 15.76 -7.86 -11.88
C PRO A 291 14.53 -6.96 -11.82
N ASP A 292 13.49 -7.29 -12.60
CA ASP A 292 12.32 -6.43 -12.79
C ASP A 292 11.21 -6.64 -11.73
N PHE A 293 11.22 -7.78 -11.03
CA PHE A 293 10.25 -8.12 -9.98
C PHE A 293 10.48 -7.26 -8.73
N LEU A 294 9.63 -6.25 -8.55
CA LEU A 294 9.78 -5.23 -7.50
C LEU A 294 9.70 -5.81 -6.08
N PHE A 295 8.95 -6.90 -5.91
CA PHE A 295 8.74 -7.58 -4.64
C PHE A 295 8.88 -9.10 -4.79
N TYR A 296 9.20 -9.78 -3.70
CA TYR A 296 9.04 -11.23 -3.62
C TYR A 296 7.56 -11.61 -3.47
N LYS A 297 6.82 -10.84 -2.68
CA LYS A 297 5.41 -11.10 -2.38
C LYS A 297 4.60 -9.82 -2.28
N VAL A 298 3.41 -9.84 -2.83
CA VAL A 298 2.39 -8.79 -2.71
C VAL A 298 1.11 -9.40 -2.15
N ARG A 299 0.42 -8.67 -1.28
CA ARG A 299 -0.90 -9.01 -0.73
C ARG A 299 -1.85 -7.84 -0.93
N LEU A 300 -2.93 -8.07 -1.66
CA LEU A 300 -3.97 -7.08 -1.95
C LEU A 300 -5.28 -7.53 -1.31
N PHE A 301 -5.87 -6.69 -0.46
CA PHE A 301 -7.14 -6.96 0.21
C PHE A 301 -8.21 -6.06 -0.40
N ILE A 302 -9.11 -6.67 -1.18
CA ILE A 302 -10.24 -6.00 -1.84
C ILE A 302 -11.46 -6.13 -0.93
N ASP A 303 -12.05 -5.01 -0.56
CA ASP A 303 -13.30 -4.97 0.23
C ASP A 303 -14.46 -5.56 -0.58
N SER A 304 -15.18 -6.52 0.02
CA SER A 304 -16.21 -7.31 -0.66
C SER A 304 -17.46 -6.52 -1.05
N GLU A 305 -17.74 -5.38 -0.42
CA GLU A 305 -18.89 -4.52 -0.69
C GLU A 305 -18.51 -3.39 -1.66
N LEU A 306 -17.43 -2.67 -1.32
CA LEU A 306 -16.94 -1.51 -2.08
C LEU A 306 -16.28 -1.92 -3.41
N ASN A 307 -15.76 -3.15 -3.50
CA ASN A 307 -15.02 -3.70 -4.63
C ASN A 307 -13.76 -2.88 -4.98
N LEU A 308 -13.06 -2.41 -3.93
CA LEU A 308 -11.84 -1.61 -4.01
C LEU A 308 -10.78 -2.15 -3.03
N PRO A 309 -9.47 -2.03 -3.33
CA PRO A 309 -8.43 -2.35 -2.36
C PRO A 309 -8.48 -1.42 -1.14
N ILE A 310 -8.64 -1.98 0.05
CA ILE A 310 -8.56 -1.25 1.32
C ILE A 310 -7.28 -1.55 2.11
N ARG A 311 -6.50 -2.55 1.69
CA ARG A 311 -5.15 -2.79 2.22
C ARG A 311 -4.21 -3.38 1.16
N PHE A 312 -2.94 -3.01 1.24
CA PHE A 312 -1.85 -3.54 0.44
C PHE A 312 -0.63 -3.80 1.33
N GLU A 313 0.07 -4.91 1.09
CA GLU A 313 1.37 -5.23 1.70
C GLU A 313 2.34 -5.70 0.61
N GLY A 314 3.45 -4.99 0.42
CA GLY A 314 4.58 -5.42 -0.42
C GLY A 314 5.73 -5.94 0.45
N TYR A 315 6.38 -7.03 0.05
CA TYR A 315 7.46 -7.68 0.79
C TYR A 315 8.72 -7.82 -0.06
N ASP A 316 9.85 -7.42 0.52
CA ASP A 316 11.19 -7.63 -0.03
C ASP A 316 11.55 -9.11 -0.09
N TRP A 317 12.51 -9.45 -0.95
CA TRP A 317 13.10 -10.78 -1.04
C TRP A 317 13.71 -11.22 0.31
N PRO A 318 13.41 -12.44 0.80
CA PRO A 318 14.07 -13.00 1.98
C PRO A 318 15.60 -12.90 1.88
N ARG A 319 16.23 -12.49 2.99
CA ARG A 319 17.70 -12.30 3.05
C ARG A 319 18.46 -13.62 2.90
N GLU A 320 17.84 -14.70 3.34
CA GLU A 320 18.34 -16.08 3.30
C GLU A 320 17.21 -17.02 2.83
N PRO A 321 17.51 -18.11 2.10
CA PRO A 321 16.49 -19.06 1.66
C PRO A 321 15.71 -19.66 2.84
N GLY A 322 14.38 -19.56 2.80
CA GLY A 322 13.49 -20.05 3.87
C GLY A 322 13.30 -19.10 5.06
N ALA A 323 14.00 -17.97 5.10
CA ALA A 323 13.72 -16.92 6.09
C ALA A 323 12.40 -16.18 5.76
N PRO A 324 11.74 -15.54 6.75
CA PRO A 324 10.60 -14.67 6.50
C PRO A 324 10.94 -13.52 5.53
N ALA A 325 9.98 -13.17 4.68
CA ALA A 325 10.10 -12.02 3.79
C ALA A 325 9.96 -10.70 4.57
N ASP A 326 10.72 -9.69 4.18
CA ASP A 326 10.87 -8.44 4.93
C ASP A 326 9.80 -7.44 4.47
N LEU A 327 8.87 -6.99 5.32
CA LEU A 327 7.76 -6.08 4.93
C LEU A 327 8.29 -4.76 4.37
N ALA A 328 8.18 -4.53 3.07
CA ALA A 328 8.75 -3.40 2.35
C ALA A 328 7.82 -2.18 2.37
N GLU A 329 6.52 -2.38 2.23
CA GLU A 329 5.51 -1.31 2.37
C GLU A 329 4.14 -1.88 2.77
N GLU A 330 3.39 -1.08 3.53
CA GLU A 330 2.09 -1.39 4.11
C GLU A 330 1.19 -0.16 3.99
N TYR A 331 0.06 -0.32 3.32
CA TYR A 331 -0.94 0.73 3.12
C TYR A 331 -2.31 0.22 3.56
N SER A 332 -3.11 1.01 4.27
CA SER A 332 -4.51 0.66 4.57
C SER A 332 -5.42 1.88 4.64
N TYR A 333 -6.61 1.76 4.05
CA TYR A 333 -7.62 2.82 3.92
C TYR A 333 -8.85 2.47 4.78
N ILE A 334 -8.76 2.74 6.07
CA ILE A 334 -9.78 2.39 7.07
C ILE A 334 -10.87 3.47 7.11
N ASP A 335 -12.09 3.13 7.53
CA ASP A 335 -13.26 4.04 7.57
C ASP A 335 -13.59 4.69 6.21
N LEU A 336 -13.27 3.99 5.11
CA LEU A 336 -13.40 4.49 3.73
C LEU A 336 -14.84 4.89 3.39
N LYS A 337 -15.03 6.17 3.06
CA LYS A 337 -16.29 6.78 2.60
C LYS A 337 -16.08 7.40 1.24
N LEU A 338 -16.80 6.92 0.23
CA LEU A 338 -16.69 7.35 -1.16
C LEU A 338 -17.72 8.45 -1.49
N ASN A 339 -17.38 9.31 -2.44
CA ASN A 339 -18.26 10.32 -3.04
C ASN A 339 -19.00 11.18 -1.99
N VAL A 340 -18.25 11.71 -1.02
CA VAL A 340 -18.75 12.54 0.08
C VAL A 340 -18.91 14.02 -0.31
N GLY A 341 -18.50 14.41 -1.53
CA GLY A 341 -18.72 15.75 -2.08
C GLY A 341 -17.59 16.74 -1.76
N LEU A 342 -16.33 16.30 -1.87
CA LEU A 342 -15.18 17.16 -1.54
C LEU A 342 -15.02 18.32 -2.53
N GLY A 343 -15.11 19.54 -2.01
CA GLY A 343 -15.01 20.77 -2.78
C GLY A 343 -13.57 21.23 -3.00
N ASN A 344 -13.39 22.37 -3.68
CA ASN A 344 -12.06 22.99 -3.82
C ASN A 344 -11.49 23.42 -2.45
N ILE A 345 -12.35 23.87 -1.53
CA ILE A 345 -11.97 24.27 -0.17
C ILE A 345 -11.34 23.13 0.64
N ASP A 346 -11.66 21.86 0.34
CA ASP A 346 -11.05 20.71 1.00
C ASP A 346 -9.56 20.52 0.65
N PHE A 347 -9.10 21.17 -0.41
CA PHE A 347 -7.72 21.14 -0.91
C PHE A 347 -7.13 22.55 -1.03
N ASP A 348 -7.61 23.52 -0.24
CA ASP A 348 -7.13 24.90 -0.20
C ASP A 348 -6.44 25.22 1.13
N ALA A 349 -5.29 25.91 1.07
CA ALA A 349 -4.55 26.38 2.24
C ALA A 349 -5.21 27.58 2.95
N CYS A 350 -6.21 28.22 2.33
CA CYS A 350 -7.06 29.23 2.97
C CYS A 350 -8.29 28.63 3.68
N ASN A 351 -8.40 27.31 3.80
CA ASN A 351 -9.48 26.66 4.56
C ASN A 351 -9.32 26.91 6.09
N PRO A 352 -10.30 27.56 6.76
CA PRO A 352 -10.19 27.93 8.18
C PRO A 352 -10.20 26.73 9.15
N GLN A 353 -10.48 25.51 8.67
CA GLN A 353 -10.35 24.27 9.45
C GLN A 353 -8.91 23.73 9.50
N TYR A 354 -8.01 24.26 8.68
CA TYR A 354 -6.61 23.85 8.57
C TYR A 354 -5.67 24.85 9.25
N SER A 355 -4.42 24.46 9.47
CA SER A 355 -3.43 25.25 10.24
C SER A 355 -2.61 26.22 9.38
N PHE A 356 -2.68 26.11 8.06
CA PHE A 356 -1.91 26.91 7.08
C PHE A 356 -2.12 28.43 7.22
N SER A 357 -3.35 28.88 7.49
CA SER A 357 -3.76 30.29 7.41
C SER A 357 -3.64 31.06 8.74
N ARG A 358 -2.77 30.62 9.66
CA ARG A 358 -2.69 31.13 11.05
C ARG A 358 -1.55 32.13 11.34
N PHE A 359 -0.85 32.61 10.30
CA PHE A 359 0.31 33.51 10.39
C PHE A 359 0.31 34.52 9.24
#